data_AF-A0AA37H2H4-F1
#
_entry.id   AF-A0AA37H2H4-F1
#
_cell.length_a   1.000
_cell.length_b   1.000
_cell.length_c   1.000
_cell.angle_alpha   90.00
_cell.angle_beta   90.00
_cell.angle_gamma   90.00
#
_symmetry.space_group_name_H-M   'P 1'
#
loop_
_entity.id
_entity.type
_entity.pdbx_description
1 polymer ?
#
loop_
_entity_poly.entity_id
_entity_poly.type
_entity_poly.pdbx_seq_one_letter_code
_entity_poly.pdbx_strand_id
1 'polypeptide(L)'
;MDGDRYLGGRQSHHGQSELIASNHMDIINVTSVTSPADVKQWNEKDDEDIQEALYWRQALDCQTKPAVVSNAVLHISTASQFR
;
A
#
# COMPACT_ATOMS: atom_id res chain seq x y z
N MET A 1 -2.58 -9.39 22.77
CA MET A 1 -1.31 -8.63 22.71
C MET A 1 -0.48 -9.27 21.61
N ASP A 2 -0.56 -8.77 20.38
CA ASP A 2 0.19 -9.31 19.23
C ASP A 2 1.14 -8.22 18.71
N GLY A 3 2.16 -7.91 19.49
CA GLY A 3 3.13 -6.84 19.24
C GLY A 3 4.33 -7.23 18.37
N ASP A 4 4.22 -8.27 17.53
CA ASP A 4 5.39 -8.83 16.81
C ASP A 4 5.14 -9.18 15.33
N ARG A 5 4.33 -8.37 14.62
CA ARG A 5 4.03 -8.57 13.19
C ARG A 5 4.69 -7.61 12.21
N TYR A 6 5.53 -6.66 12.67
CA TYR A 6 6.26 -5.79 11.74
C TYR A 6 7.73 -6.19 11.65
N LEU A 7 8.10 -6.77 10.51
CA LEU A 7 9.48 -6.89 10.06
C LEU A 7 10.07 -5.47 9.99
N GLY A 8 10.83 -5.07 11.01
CA GLY A 8 11.76 -3.94 10.97
C GLY A 8 11.22 -2.58 10.53
N GLY A 9 10.06 -2.10 10.98
CA GLY A 9 9.66 -0.67 10.90
C GLY A 9 9.97 0.08 9.58
N ARG A 10 10.21 1.39 9.66
CA ARG A 10 10.60 2.21 8.50
C ARG A 10 12.12 2.14 8.30
N GLN A 11 12.56 1.82 7.08
CA GLN A 11 13.97 1.79 6.70
C GLN A 11 14.44 3.13 6.10
N SER A 12 15.75 3.37 6.06
CA SER A 12 16.35 4.61 5.54
C SER A 12 16.04 4.88 4.06
N HIS A 13 15.76 3.82 3.30
CA HIS A 13 15.41 3.87 1.88
C HIS A 13 13.90 3.98 1.63
N HIS A 14 13.07 4.11 2.69
CA HIS A 14 11.64 4.34 2.52
C HIS A 14 11.35 5.83 2.32
N GLY A 15 10.62 6.16 1.27
CA GLY A 15 10.15 7.52 1.02
C GLY A 15 9.14 7.99 2.06
N GLN A 16 8.88 9.30 2.07
CA GLN A 16 7.92 9.89 3.02
C GLN A 16 6.47 9.53 2.69
N SER A 17 6.15 9.38 1.41
CA SER A 17 4.81 9.05 0.89
C SER A 17 4.68 7.59 0.44
N GLU A 18 5.62 6.73 0.88
CA GLU A 18 5.67 5.32 0.51
C GLU A 18 4.72 4.48 1.38
N LEU A 19 3.89 3.69 0.71
CA LEU A 19 2.97 2.72 1.28
C LEU A 19 3.41 1.30 0.96
N ILE A 20 3.08 0.37 1.85
CA ILE A 20 3.26 -1.07 1.64
C ILE A 20 1.91 -1.67 1.27
N ALA A 21 1.81 -2.19 0.05
CA ALA A 21 0.64 -2.95 -0.37
C ALA A 21 0.57 -4.25 0.44
N SER A 22 -0.59 -4.70 0.89
CA SER A 22 -0.68 -5.97 1.62
C SER A 22 -1.94 -6.75 1.28
N ASN A 23 -1.88 -8.07 1.40
CA ASN A 23 -3.04 -8.95 1.26
C ASN A 23 -3.92 -8.99 2.54
N HIS A 24 -3.74 -8.03 3.46
CA HIS A 24 -4.53 -7.92 4.67
C HIS A 24 -5.87 -7.23 4.38
N MET A 25 -6.89 -8.03 4.08
CA MET A 25 -8.26 -7.54 3.90
C MET A 25 -9.02 -7.54 5.22
N ASP A 26 -9.82 -6.50 5.46
CA ASP A 26 -10.67 -6.36 6.63
C ASP A 26 -12.01 -5.71 6.24
N ILE A 27 -13.04 -5.87 7.09
CA ILE A 27 -14.36 -5.26 6.93
C ILE A 27 -14.44 -4.02 7.83
N ILE A 28 -14.56 -2.85 7.23
CA ILE A 28 -14.63 -1.58 7.97
C ILE A 28 -16.00 -0.92 7.86
N ASN A 29 -16.29 0.00 8.79
CA ASN A 29 -17.47 0.86 8.72
C ASN A 29 -17.23 2.02 7.74
N VAL A 30 -18.21 2.35 6.90
CA VAL A 30 -18.12 3.52 6.00
C VAL A 30 -17.86 4.82 6.76
N THR A 31 -18.35 4.95 7.99
CA THR A 31 -18.15 6.16 8.80
C THR A 31 -16.71 6.34 9.26
N SER A 32 -15.85 5.32 9.16
CA SER A 32 -14.42 5.47 9.44
C SER A 32 -13.62 5.95 8.23
N VAL A 33 -14.25 6.15 7.07
CA VAL A 33 -13.59 6.68 5.87
C VAL A 33 -13.58 8.20 5.91
N THR A 34 -12.39 8.80 5.96
CA THR A 34 -12.23 10.26 5.99
C THR A 34 -12.29 10.88 4.59
N SER A 35 -11.51 10.35 3.65
CA SER A 35 -11.38 10.88 2.30
C SER A 35 -10.81 9.83 1.34
N PRO A 36 -11.08 9.94 0.02
CA PRO A 36 -10.34 9.17 -0.97
C PRO A 36 -8.86 9.58 -0.99
N ALA A 37 -8.01 8.67 -1.44
CA ALA A 37 -6.59 8.92 -1.63
C ALA A 37 -6.13 8.29 -2.94
N ASP A 38 -5.42 9.05 -3.77
CA ASP A 38 -4.82 8.56 -5.01
C ASP A 38 -3.45 7.96 -4.70
N VAL A 39 -3.26 6.69 -5.06
CA VAL A 39 -2.01 5.96 -4.81
C VAL A 39 -1.48 5.40 -6.12
N LYS A 40 -0.25 5.76 -6.48
CA LYS A 40 0.43 5.29 -7.70
C LYS A 40 1.26 4.03 -7.43
N GLN A 41 1.33 3.13 -8.40
CA GLN A 41 2.36 2.09 -8.39
C GLN A 41 3.65 2.66 -8.97
N TRP A 42 4.75 2.61 -8.22
CA TRP A 42 6.06 2.99 -8.73
C TRP A 42 6.65 1.82 -9.53
N ASN A 43 7.15 2.12 -10.72
CA ASN A 43 7.96 1.23 -11.52
C ASN A 43 9.34 1.90 -11.74
N GLU A 44 10.39 1.12 -11.97
CA GLU A 44 11.74 1.68 -12.20
C GLU A 44 11.87 2.46 -13.53
N LYS A 45 10.82 2.51 -14.36
CA LYS A 45 10.88 3.04 -15.73
C LYS A 45 10.23 4.42 -15.88
N ASP A 46 9.28 4.78 -15.01
CA ASP A 46 8.54 6.04 -15.02
C ASP A 46 8.75 6.77 -13.68
N ASP A 47 9.91 7.40 -13.54
CA ASP A 47 10.37 8.02 -12.29
C ASP A 47 9.95 9.51 -12.16
N GLU A 48 9.39 10.09 -13.22
CA GLU A 48 9.11 11.55 -13.29
C GLU A 48 7.88 11.99 -12.46
N ASP A 49 7.06 11.05 -12.00
CA ASP A 49 5.66 11.33 -11.66
C ASP A 49 5.27 11.08 -10.19
N ILE A 50 6.26 10.75 -9.36
CA ILE A 50 6.06 10.12 -8.04
C ILE A 50 6.38 11.06 -6.88
N GLN A 51 7.08 12.18 -7.14
CA GLN A 51 7.64 13.05 -6.09
C GLN A 51 6.59 13.70 -5.17
N GLU A 52 5.32 13.77 -5.57
CA GLU A 52 4.25 14.42 -4.80
C GLU A 52 3.05 13.52 -4.46
N ALA A 53 3.00 12.27 -4.96
CA ALA A 53 1.87 11.36 -4.76
C ALA A 53 2.15 10.30 -3.69
N LEU A 54 1.10 9.73 -3.10
CA LEU A 54 1.23 8.47 -2.37
C LEU A 54 1.62 7.37 -3.38
N TYR A 55 2.55 6.50 -3.02
CA TYR A 55 3.00 5.45 -3.92
C TYR A 55 3.36 4.16 -3.21
N TRP A 56 3.32 3.03 -3.92
CA TRP A 56 3.80 1.75 -3.46
C TRP A 56 4.69 1.08 -4.52
N ARG A 57 5.71 0.35 -4.08
CA ARG A 57 6.58 -0.47 -4.93
C ARG A 57 6.83 -1.88 -4.38
N GLN A 58 6.36 -2.14 -3.17
CA GLN A 58 6.55 -3.41 -2.47
C GLN A 58 5.21 -3.89 -1.92
N ALA A 59 5.06 -5.22 -1.86
CA ALA A 59 3.93 -5.89 -1.25
C ALA A 59 4.39 -6.73 -0.04
N LEU A 60 3.58 -6.76 1.00
CA LEU A 60 3.72 -7.61 2.18
C LEU A 60 2.64 -8.68 2.16
N ASP A 61 3.07 -9.94 2.13
CA ASP A 61 2.19 -11.05 2.44
C ASP A 61 2.09 -11.21 3.96
N CYS A 62 0.90 -11.03 4.53
CA CYS A 62 0.68 -11.16 5.97
C CYS A 62 0.64 -12.62 6.45
N GLN A 63 0.46 -13.59 5.54
CA GLN A 63 0.39 -15.02 5.84
C GLN A 63 1.77 -15.69 5.78
N THR A 64 2.66 -15.19 4.92
CA THR A 64 4.05 -15.66 4.83
C THR A 64 5.03 -14.54 5.13
N LYS A 65 5.91 -14.73 6.11
CA LYS A 65 6.84 -13.71 6.61
C LYS A 65 8.01 -13.26 5.68
N PRO A 66 8.19 -13.61 4.39
CA PRO A 66 9.11 -12.84 3.58
C PRO A 66 8.35 -11.71 2.88
N ALA A 67 8.87 -10.48 3.03
CA ALA A 67 8.61 -9.39 2.10
C ALA A 67 9.15 -9.79 0.72
N VAL A 68 8.41 -10.65 0.01
CA VAL A 68 8.73 -11.01 -1.36
C VAL A 68 8.23 -9.89 -2.24
N VAL A 69 9.10 -9.46 -3.15
CA VAL A 69 8.80 -8.57 -4.26
C VAL A 69 7.84 -9.32 -5.21
N SER A 70 6.60 -9.53 -4.78
CA SER A 70 5.57 -10.16 -5.58
C SER A 70 4.73 -9.08 -6.22
N ASN A 71 4.61 -9.14 -7.55
CA ASN A 71 3.77 -8.31 -8.40
C ASN A 71 2.27 -8.57 -8.14
N ALA A 72 1.84 -8.51 -6.88
CA ALA A 72 0.45 -8.66 -6.51
C ALA A 72 -0.27 -7.36 -6.87
N VAL A 73 -0.97 -7.40 -8.00
CA VAL A 73 -1.89 -6.35 -8.44
C VAL A 73 -3.05 -6.31 -7.44
N LEU A 74 -2.98 -5.41 -6.46
CA LEU A 74 -4.14 -5.03 -5.66
C LEU A 74 -5.01 -4.13 -6.54
N HIS A 75 -6.03 -4.74 -7.17
CA HIS A 75 -7.14 -4.01 -7.78
C HIS A 75 -7.92 -3.29 -6.68
N ILE A 76 -7.55 -2.05 -6.38
CA ILE A 76 -8.44 -1.14 -5.65
C ILE A 76 -9.45 -0.64 -6.69
N SER A 77 -10.57 -1.33 -6.83
CA SER A 77 -11.62 -0.95 -7.77
C SER A 77 -12.14 0.44 -7.40
N THR A 78 -12.08 1.35 -8.38
CA THR A 78 -12.60 2.71 -8.30
C THR A 78 -14.09 2.69 -7.96
N ALA A 79 -14.44 3.15 -6.76
CA ALA A 79 -15.82 3.50 -6.43
C ALA A 79 -16.18 4.84 -7.10
N SER A 80 -16.27 4.84 -8.43
CA SER A 80 -16.95 5.87 -9.22
C SER A 80 -18.15 5.22 -9.88
N GLN A 81 -19.25 5.11 -9.12
CA GLN A 81 -20.64 5.05 -9.58
C GLN A 81 -21.57 4.75 -8.41
N PHE A 82 -21.89 5.77 -7.62
CA PHE A 82 -23.24 5.92 -7.06
C PHE A 82 -23.62 7.38 -7.26
N ARG A 83 -24.37 7.61 -8.33
CA ARG A 83 -25.16 8.81 -8.56
C ARG A 83 -26.61 8.46 -8.31
#